data_AF-A0A498JT80-F1
#
_entry.id   AF-A0A498JT80-F1
#
_cell.length_a   1.000
_cell.length_b   1.000
_cell.length_c   1.000
_cell.angle_alpha   90.00
_cell.angle_beta   90.00
_cell.angle_gamma   90.00
#
_symmetry.space_group_name_H-M   'P 1'
#
loop_
_entity.id
_entity.type
_entity.pdbx_description
1 polymer ?
#
loop_
_entity_poly.entity_id
_entity_poly.type
_entity_poly.pdbx_seq_one_letter_code
_entity_poly.pdbx_strand_id
1 'polypeptide(L)'
;MVVAEVFRVPYLPPYLALNNGQHYNCDHGVNFAVAGATALSPEFFCQRNIGSSLWTNDSLSTQLGWFKKLKPSLCNTKQECDIYFKKALFLVGEIGGNDYNCPFFSGWSIRQVKILVPFVVEAVSKATNALIEGAVELVVPGNLPIGCSAMYLTIFQNPNESFQSKL
;
A
#
# COMPACT_ATOMS: atom_id res chain seq x y z
N MET A 1 -3.97 -12.63 -7.18
CA MET A 1 -3.00 -12.49 -6.06
C MET A 1 -2.50 -13.89 -5.71
N VAL A 2 -1.21 -14.19 -5.94
CA VAL A 2 -0.61 -15.54 -5.76
C VAL A 2 -0.79 -16.08 -4.34
N VAL A 3 -0.84 -15.21 -3.33
CA VAL A 3 -1.10 -15.57 -1.93
C VAL A 3 -2.40 -16.36 -1.78
N ALA A 4 -3.48 -15.95 -2.47
CA ALA A 4 -4.77 -16.65 -2.39
C ALA A 4 -4.68 -18.08 -2.93
N GLU A 5 -3.93 -18.30 -4.00
CA GLU A 5 -3.71 -19.63 -4.59
C GLU A 5 -2.90 -20.54 -3.65
N VAL A 6 -1.84 -20.01 -3.02
CA VAL A 6 -1.01 -20.74 -2.07
C VAL A 6 -1.83 -21.20 -0.85
N PHE A 7 -2.66 -20.31 -0.31
CA PHE A 7 -3.54 -20.62 0.82
C PHE A 7 -4.84 -21.32 0.41
N ARG A 8 -5.05 -21.57 -0.89
CA ARG A 8 -6.25 -22.20 -1.47
C ARG A 8 -7.55 -21.51 -1.03
N VAL A 9 -7.51 -20.19 -0.93
CA VAL A 9 -8.69 -19.34 -0.67
C VAL A 9 -9.15 -18.68 -1.97
N PRO A 10 -10.45 -18.31 -2.10
CA PRO A 10 -10.93 -17.57 -3.25
C PRO A 10 -10.18 -16.25 -3.48
N TYR A 11 -10.20 -15.76 -4.71
CA TYR A 11 -9.73 -14.41 -4.99
C TYR A 11 -10.55 -13.38 -4.22
N LEU A 12 -9.84 -12.48 -3.55
CA LEU A 12 -10.47 -11.47 -2.71
C LEU A 12 -11.18 -10.41 -3.57
N PRO A 13 -12.47 -10.13 -3.32
CA PRO A 13 -13.16 -9.05 -4.00
C PRO A 13 -12.55 -7.69 -3.61
N PRO A 14 -12.47 -6.72 -4.53
CA PRO A 14 -12.04 -5.36 -4.19
C PRO A 14 -13.12 -4.66 -3.37
N TYR A 15 -12.73 -4.00 -2.28
CA TYR A 15 -13.65 -3.30 -1.36
C TYR A 15 -14.59 -2.32 -2.08
N LEU A 16 -14.06 -1.58 -3.06
CA LEU A 16 -14.85 -0.59 -3.81
C LEU A 16 -15.95 -1.21 -4.69
N ALA A 17 -15.86 -2.50 -5.05
CA ALA A 17 -16.93 -3.19 -5.76
C ALA A 17 -18.11 -3.58 -4.84
N LEU A 18 -17.90 -3.63 -3.52
CA LEU A 18 -18.95 -3.95 -2.54
C LEU A 18 -20.05 -2.88 -2.51
N ASN A 19 -19.72 -1.63 -2.84
CA ASN A 19 -20.65 -0.50 -2.81
C ASN A 19 -21.61 -0.44 -4.02
N ASN A 20 -21.45 -1.31 -5.03
CA ASN A 20 -22.28 -1.32 -6.23
C ASN A 20 -23.52 -2.23 -6.13
N GLY A 21 -23.97 -2.56 -4.92
CA GLY A 21 -25.16 -3.39 -4.68
C GLY A 21 -24.97 -4.89 -4.96
N GLN A 22 -23.75 -5.31 -5.28
CA GLN A 22 -23.39 -6.72 -5.37
C GLN A 22 -23.01 -7.22 -3.97
N HIS A 23 -23.81 -8.13 -3.42
CA HIS A 23 -23.46 -8.85 -2.19
C HIS A 23 -22.31 -9.81 -2.50
N TYR A 24 -21.08 -9.37 -2.27
CA TYR A 24 -19.93 -10.26 -2.28
C TYR A 24 -19.78 -10.93 -0.93
N ASN A 25 -19.57 -12.24 -0.95
CA ASN A 25 -19.20 -12.96 0.26
C ASN A 25 -17.79 -12.52 0.70
N CYS A 26 -17.69 -11.89 1.87
CA CYS A 26 -16.44 -11.42 2.47
C CYS A 26 -15.85 -12.43 3.48
N ASP A 27 -16.44 -13.63 3.63
CA ASP A 27 -16.01 -14.68 4.58
C ASP A 27 -14.57 -15.13 4.36
N HIS A 28 -14.04 -14.95 3.14
CA HIS A 28 -12.68 -15.31 2.76
C HIS A 28 -11.72 -14.11 2.66
N GLY A 29 -12.18 -12.91 3.02
CA GLY A 29 -11.40 -11.68 3.01
C GLY A 29 -11.79 -10.69 1.91
N VAL A 30 -11.15 -9.52 1.94
CA VAL A 30 -11.44 -8.38 1.06
C VAL A 30 -10.12 -7.70 0.69
N ASN A 31 -10.00 -7.24 -0.56
CA ASN A 31 -8.86 -6.46 -1.03
C ASN A 31 -9.15 -4.96 -0.96
N PHE A 32 -8.41 -4.23 -0.12
CA PHE A 32 -8.53 -2.77 0.02
C PHE A 32 -7.52 -1.99 -0.83
N ALA A 33 -6.59 -2.67 -1.51
CA ALA A 33 -5.52 -2.02 -2.25
C ALA A 33 -6.05 -1.27 -3.48
N VAL A 34 -5.51 -0.07 -3.70
CA VAL A 34 -5.76 0.75 -4.88
C VAL A 34 -4.43 1.03 -5.59
N ALA A 35 -4.40 0.80 -6.89
CA ALA A 35 -3.23 1.11 -7.71
C ALA A 35 -2.93 2.63 -7.63
N GLY A 36 -1.67 2.98 -7.44
CA GLY A 36 -1.25 4.37 -7.28
C GLY A 36 -1.38 4.95 -5.87
N ALA A 37 -1.93 4.19 -4.91
CA ALA A 37 -2.04 4.64 -3.53
C ALA A 37 -0.68 4.90 -2.88
N THR A 38 -0.65 5.90 -2.02
CA THR A 38 0.49 6.31 -1.19
C THR A 38 0.28 5.90 0.27
N ALA A 39 1.37 5.71 1.02
CA ALA A 39 1.31 5.57 2.47
C ALA A 39 0.92 6.89 3.13
N LEU A 40 1.48 8.00 2.65
CA LEU A 40 1.19 9.36 3.08
C LEU A 40 -0.13 9.86 2.48
N SER A 41 -0.75 10.83 3.14
CA SER A 41 -2.05 11.36 2.70
C SER A 41 -1.90 12.31 1.50
N PRO A 42 -2.94 12.48 0.67
CA PRO A 42 -2.89 13.41 -0.46
C PRO A 42 -2.52 14.85 -0.04
N GLU A 43 -2.97 15.28 1.14
CA GLU A 43 -2.68 16.60 1.71
C GLU A 43 -1.18 16.81 1.91
N PHE A 44 -0.44 15.77 2.29
CA PHE A 44 1.01 15.83 2.46
C PHE A 44 1.72 16.27 1.17
N PHE A 45 1.27 15.75 0.02
CA PHE A 45 1.80 16.06 -1.31
C PHE A 45 1.29 17.41 -1.82
N CYS A 46 0.02 17.74 -1.60
CA CYS A 46 -0.55 19.04 -1.96
C CYS A 46 0.18 20.19 -1.24
N GLN A 47 0.49 20.06 0.05
CA GLN A 47 1.27 21.05 0.82
C GLN A 47 2.70 21.24 0.29
N ARG A 48 3.21 20.29 -0.50
CA ARG A 48 4.54 20.33 -1.12
C ARG A 48 4.48 20.68 -2.60
N ASN A 49 3.34 21.14 -3.10
CA ASN A 49 3.10 21.50 -4.50
C ASN A 49 3.31 20.34 -5.50
N ILE A 50 3.16 19.09 -5.05
CA ILE A 50 3.31 17.89 -5.88
C ILE A 50 2.04 17.02 -5.92
N GLY A 51 0.91 17.55 -5.43
CA GLY A 51 -0.38 16.84 -5.40
C GLY A 51 -0.93 16.49 -6.79
N SER A 52 -0.58 17.25 -7.83
CA SER A 52 -0.97 16.95 -9.22
C SER A 52 -0.34 15.68 -9.78
N SER A 53 0.71 15.16 -9.14
CA SER A 53 1.38 13.91 -9.54
C SER A 53 0.78 12.67 -8.87
N LEU A 54 -0.24 12.82 -8.01
CA LEU A 54 -0.95 11.69 -7.41
C LEU A 54 -1.89 11.03 -8.43
N TRP A 55 -1.89 9.70 -8.45
CA TRP A 55 -2.83 8.92 -9.27
C TRP A 55 -4.19 8.70 -8.61
N THR A 56 -4.25 8.77 -7.28
CA THR A 56 -5.49 8.58 -6.50
C THR A 56 -5.38 9.31 -5.15
N ASN A 57 -6.54 9.58 -4.55
CA ASN A 57 -6.65 10.05 -3.17
C ASN A 57 -6.82 8.90 -2.15
N ASP A 58 -6.84 7.65 -2.63
CA ASP A 58 -7.08 6.44 -1.82
C ASP A 58 -5.81 5.97 -1.09
N SER A 59 -5.23 6.86 -0.29
CA SER A 59 -4.05 6.59 0.53
C SER A 59 -4.26 5.43 1.53
N LEU A 60 -3.17 4.97 2.15
CA LEU A 60 -3.20 3.91 3.16
C LEU A 60 -4.17 4.22 4.32
N SER A 61 -4.29 5.49 4.72
CA SER A 61 -5.25 5.90 5.76
C SER A 61 -6.70 5.76 5.29
N THR A 62 -6.98 6.04 4.02
CA THR A 62 -8.28 5.82 3.37
C THR A 62 -8.64 4.34 3.37
N GLN A 63 -7.70 3.49 2.94
CA GLN A 63 -7.87 2.03 2.91
C GLN A 63 -8.10 1.44 4.31
N LEU A 64 -7.34 1.91 5.31
CA LEU A 64 -7.57 1.54 6.71
C LEU A 64 -8.95 2.02 7.22
N GLY A 65 -9.41 3.19 6.77
CA GLY A 65 -10.76 3.69 7.04
C GLY A 65 -11.85 2.77 6.49
N TRP A 66 -11.65 2.22 5.30
CA TRP A 66 -12.55 1.22 4.71
C TRP A 66 -12.57 -0.09 5.49
N PHE A 67 -11.40 -0.58 5.90
CA PHE A 67 -11.33 -1.74 6.80
C PHE A 67 -12.11 -1.50 8.09
N LYS A 68 -11.94 -0.34 8.73
CA LYS A 68 -12.69 0.03 9.94
C LYS A 68 -14.21 0.09 9.72
N LYS A 69 -14.66 0.48 8.51
CA LYS A 69 -16.08 0.46 8.13
C LYS A 69 -16.62 -0.95 7.91
N LEU A 70 -15.80 -1.85 7.36
CA LEU A 70 -16.19 -3.25 7.16
C LEU A 70 -16.14 -4.06 8.46
N LYS A 71 -15.20 -3.78 9.35
CA LYS A 71 -14.94 -4.56 10.58
C LYS A 71 -16.21 -4.94 11.37
N PRO A 72 -17.19 -4.05 11.62
CA PRO A 72 -18.42 -4.41 12.34
C PRO A 72 -19.25 -5.51 11.67
N SER A 73 -19.18 -5.68 10.35
CA SER A 73 -19.88 -6.79 9.68
C SER A 73 -19.18 -8.13 9.83
N LEU A 74 -17.92 -8.13 10.28
CA LEU A 74 -17.11 -9.34 10.50
C LEU A 74 -17.13 -9.77 11.97
N CYS A 75 -17.09 -8.80 12.88
CA CYS A 75 -17.10 -9.00 14.33
C CYS A 75 -17.57 -7.73 15.03
N ASN A 76 -18.37 -7.86 16.10
CA ASN A 76 -18.97 -6.72 16.80
C ASN A 76 -18.30 -6.43 18.15
N THR A 77 -17.86 -7.48 18.85
CA THR A 77 -17.20 -7.33 20.15
C THR A 77 -15.70 -7.59 20.05
N LYS A 78 -14.93 -7.09 21.03
CA LYS A 78 -13.48 -7.35 21.09
C LYS A 78 -13.18 -8.86 21.06
N GLN A 79 -13.91 -9.65 21.85
CA GLN A 79 -13.70 -11.09 21.93
C GLN A 79 -14.01 -11.80 20.60
N GLU A 80 -15.08 -11.39 19.91
CA GLU A 80 -15.38 -11.90 18.57
C GLU A 80 -14.29 -11.55 17.57
N CYS A 81 -13.81 -10.29 17.59
CA CYS A 81 -12.75 -9.85 16.70
C CYS A 81 -11.43 -10.57 16.97
N ASP A 82 -11.07 -10.80 18.23
CA ASP A 82 -9.88 -11.56 18.60
C ASP A 82 -9.97 -13.01 18.07
N ILE A 83 -11.15 -13.64 18.15
CA ILE A 83 -11.36 -15.00 17.60
C ILE A 83 -11.32 -15.00 16.07
N TYR A 84 -11.94 -14.01 15.43
CA TYR A 84 -12.05 -13.90 13.98
C TYR A 84 -10.67 -13.62 13.36
N PHE A 85 -9.98 -12.57 13.81
CA PHE A 85 -8.70 -12.14 13.25
C PHE A 85 -7.52 -13.04 13.63
N LYS A 86 -7.66 -13.90 14.64
CA LYS A 86 -6.66 -14.95 14.92
C LYS A 86 -6.48 -15.94 13.76
N LYS A 87 -7.44 -16.03 12.85
CA LYS A 87 -7.39 -16.88 11.64
C LYS A 87 -7.16 -16.08 10.36
N ALA A 88 -6.98 -14.77 10.47
CA ALA A 88 -6.85 -13.87 9.34
C ALA A 88 -5.39 -13.48 9.13
N LEU A 89 -5.01 -13.37 7.86
CA LEU A 89 -3.74 -12.80 7.42
C LEU A 89 -3.97 -11.37 6.95
N PHE A 90 -3.21 -10.43 7.52
CA PHE A 90 -3.18 -9.05 7.03
C PHE A 90 -1.92 -8.83 6.17
N LEU A 91 -2.13 -8.44 4.91
CA LEU A 91 -1.06 -8.05 4.00
C LEU A 91 -1.11 -6.53 3.79
N VAL A 92 -0.09 -5.82 4.30
CA VAL A 92 -0.01 -4.35 4.27
C VAL A 92 1.13 -3.94 3.33
N GLY A 93 0.94 -4.13 2.03
CA GLY A 93 1.87 -3.61 1.03
C GLY A 93 1.79 -4.28 -0.34
N GLU A 94 2.68 -3.93 -1.26
CA GLU A 94 3.83 -3.00 -1.10
C GLU A 94 3.40 -1.52 -1.22
N ILE A 95 3.21 -0.87 -0.07
CA ILE A 95 2.82 0.54 0.03
C ILE A 95 4.08 1.37 0.34
N GLY A 96 4.16 2.59 -0.18
CA GLY A 96 5.38 3.42 -0.08
C GLY A 96 6.06 3.66 -1.42
N GLY A 97 5.88 2.81 -2.43
CA GLY A 97 6.48 3.00 -3.75
C GLY A 97 6.03 4.30 -4.41
N ASN A 98 4.73 4.60 -4.36
CA ASN A 98 4.18 5.82 -4.95
C ASN A 98 4.54 7.08 -4.18
N ASP A 99 4.87 6.97 -2.89
CA ASP A 99 5.36 8.08 -2.08
C ASP A 99 6.71 8.61 -2.58
N TYR A 100 7.46 7.77 -3.31
CA TYR A 100 8.69 8.16 -3.99
C TYR A 100 8.45 8.45 -5.47
N ASN A 101 7.63 7.66 -6.16
CA ASN A 101 7.34 7.86 -7.59
C ASN A 101 6.71 9.23 -7.87
N CYS A 102 5.73 9.67 -7.06
CA CYS A 102 5.05 10.94 -7.29
C CYS A 102 6.05 12.12 -7.26
N PRO A 103 6.87 12.31 -6.20
CA PRO A 103 7.90 13.35 -6.20
C PRO A 103 8.93 13.22 -7.34
N PHE A 104 9.35 12.00 -7.69
CA PHE A 104 10.29 11.81 -8.79
C PHE A 104 9.71 12.29 -10.12
N PHE A 105 8.44 12.01 -10.39
CA PHE A 105 7.74 12.54 -11.57
C PHE A 105 7.48 14.05 -11.49
N SER A 106 7.45 14.63 -10.30
CA SER A 106 7.48 16.08 -10.08
C SER A 106 8.90 16.69 -10.15
N GLY A 107 9.92 15.93 -10.54
CA GLY A 107 11.29 16.41 -10.74
C GLY A 107 12.14 16.50 -9.47
N TRP A 108 11.73 15.86 -8.37
CA TRP A 108 12.55 15.84 -7.15
C TRP A 108 13.83 15.01 -7.34
N SER A 109 14.93 15.48 -6.77
CA SER A 109 16.17 14.74 -6.70
C SER A 109 16.11 13.58 -5.69
N ILE A 110 16.98 12.59 -5.85
CA ILE A 110 17.14 11.48 -4.89
C ILE A 110 17.33 12.00 -3.46
N ARG A 111 18.06 13.10 -3.27
CA ARG A 111 18.29 13.71 -1.96
C ARG A 111 17.00 14.22 -1.33
N GLN A 112 16.14 14.86 -2.12
CA GLN A 112 14.85 15.38 -1.63
C GLN A 112 13.89 14.23 -1.31
N VAL A 113 13.82 13.22 -2.17
CA VAL A 113 12.96 12.05 -1.97
C VAL A 113 13.36 11.25 -0.72
N LYS A 114 14.65 11.12 -0.43
CA LYS A 114 15.14 10.44 0.79
C LYS A 114 14.63 11.07 2.09
N ILE A 115 14.26 12.35 2.09
CA ILE A 115 13.67 13.03 3.27
C ILE A 115 12.30 12.42 3.62
N LEU A 116 11.62 11.80 2.66
CA LEU A 116 10.28 11.22 2.85
C LEU A 116 10.31 9.88 3.58
N VAL A 117 11.43 9.15 3.54
CA VAL A 117 11.57 7.80 4.13
C VAL A 117 11.05 7.69 5.56
N PRO A 118 11.46 8.53 6.53
CA PRO A 118 10.96 8.43 7.90
C PRO A 118 9.43 8.61 7.99
N PHE A 119 8.85 9.52 7.20
CA PHE A 119 7.40 9.74 7.19
C PHE A 119 6.63 8.54 6.64
N VAL A 120 7.14 7.93 5.55
CA VAL A 120 6.55 6.73 4.96
C VAL A 120 6.60 5.56 5.94
N VAL A 121 7.77 5.33 6.55
CA VAL A 121 7.94 4.26 7.57
C VAL A 121 7.01 4.47 8.75
N GLU A 122 6.88 5.71 9.23
CA GLU A 122 5.98 6.04 10.33
C GLU A 122 4.51 5.78 9.97
N ALA A 123 4.07 6.19 8.77
CA ALA A 123 2.70 5.98 8.30
C ALA A 123 2.36 4.48 8.20
N VAL A 124 3.26 3.68 7.60
CA VAL A 124 3.10 2.23 7.49
C VAL A 124 3.10 1.57 8.87
N SER A 125 3.98 2.00 9.78
CA SER A 125 4.05 1.48 11.15
C SER A 125 2.76 1.78 11.92
N LYS A 126 2.23 3.00 11.81
CA LYS A 126 0.95 3.39 12.43
C LYS A 126 -0.22 2.59 11.89
N ALA A 127 -0.31 2.40 10.58
CA ALA A 127 -1.35 1.59 9.96
C ALA A 127 -1.26 0.13 10.40
N THR A 128 -0.06 -0.43 10.43
CA THR A 128 0.23 -1.79 10.91
C THR A 128 -0.22 -1.97 12.36
N ASN A 129 0.14 -1.04 13.25
CA ASN A 129 -0.27 -1.08 14.66
C ASN A 129 -1.78 -1.04 14.84
N ALA A 130 -2.50 -0.31 13.99
CA ALA A 130 -3.96 -0.27 14.03
C ALA A 130 -4.63 -1.58 13.60
N LEU A 131 -3.90 -2.49 12.96
CA LEU A 131 -4.40 -3.81 12.57
C LEU A 131 -4.13 -4.90 13.62
N ILE A 132 -3.26 -4.64 14.62
CA ILE A 132 -2.91 -5.59 15.70
C ILE A 132 -4.10 -5.86 16.66
N GLU A 133 -5.27 -5.26 16.44
CA GLU A 133 -6.51 -5.45 17.19
C GLU A 133 -7.16 -6.85 17.00
N GLY A 134 -6.40 -7.92 17.27
CA GLY A 134 -6.81 -9.33 17.16
C GLY A 134 -6.08 -10.09 16.05
N ALA A 135 -5.40 -9.40 15.14
CA ALA A 135 -4.56 -10.01 14.12
C ALA A 135 -3.31 -10.64 14.74
N VAL A 136 -3.07 -11.91 14.42
CA VAL A 136 -1.87 -12.64 14.86
C VAL A 136 -0.86 -12.85 13.72
N GLU A 137 -1.31 -12.74 12.47
CA GLU A 137 -0.49 -12.89 11.27
C GLU A 137 -0.55 -11.61 10.43
N LEU A 138 0.60 -10.96 10.29
CA LEU A 138 0.72 -9.71 9.55
C LEU A 138 2.02 -9.70 8.74
N VAL A 139 1.90 -9.33 7.46
CA VAL A 139 3.02 -9.21 6.52
C VAL A 139 3.10 -7.78 6.01
N VAL A 140 4.24 -7.13 6.28
CA VAL A 140 4.58 -5.80 5.75
C VAL A 140 5.78 -5.96 4.82
N PRO A 141 5.57 -6.11 3.50
CA PRO A 141 6.68 -6.15 2.57
C PRO A 141 7.34 -4.76 2.48
N GLY A 142 8.65 -4.77 2.27
CA GLY A 142 9.41 -3.54 2.00
C GLY A 142 9.09 -2.98 0.63
N ASN A 143 9.53 -1.74 0.38
CA ASN A 143 9.44 -1.20 -0.97
C ASN A 143 10.39 -1.94 -1.93
N LEU A 144 9.97 -2.10 -3.19
CA LEU A 144 10.79 -2.73 -4.22
C LEU A 144 12.14 -2.02 -4.38
N PRO A 145 13.18 -2.72 -4.88
CA PRO A 145 14.45 -2.09 -5.25
C PRO A 145 14.26 -1.19 -6.49
N ILE A 146 13.59 -0.04 -6.31
CA ILE A 146 13.17 0.86 -7.38
C ILE A 146 14.37 1.41 -8.18
N GLY A 147 15.56 1.46 -7.59
CA GLY A 147 16.79 1.83 -8.31
C GLY A 147 17.15 0.89 -9.46
N CYS A 148 16.63 -0.34 -9.48
CA CYS A 148 16.81 -1.30 -10.56
C CYS A 148 15.68 -1.27 -11.61
N SER A 149 14.68 -0.40 -11.45
CA SER A 149 13.60 -0.25 -12.43
C SER A 149 14.13 0.37 -13.73
N ALA A 150 13.75 -0.21 -14.86
CA ALA A 150 14.08 0.31 -16.19
C ALA A 150 13.70 1.79 -16.37
N MET A 151 12.60 2.20 -15.74
CA MET A 151 12.15 3.60 -15.74
C MET A 151 13.17 4.51 -15.03
N TYR A 152 13.60 4.14 -13.83
CA TYR A 152 14.54 4.95 -13.06
C TYR A 152 15.95 4.93 -13.64
N LEU A 153 16.38 3.80 -14.20
CA LEU A 153 17.63 3.69 -14.94
C LEU A 153 17.66 4.62 -16.16
N THR A 154 16.52 4.80 -16.83
CA THR A 154 16.39 5.75 -17.95
C THR A 154 16.35 7.20 -17.47
N ILE A 155 15.54 7.52 -16.44
CA ILE A 155 15.39 8.90 -15.93
C ILE A 155 16.69 9.44 -15.32
N PHE A 156 17.41 8.59 -14.58
CA PHE A 156 18.65 8.93 -13.90
C PHE A 156 19.89 8.42 -14.63
N GLN A 157 19.78 8.14 -15.94
CA GLN A 157 20.89 7.67 -16.73
C GLN A 157 22.05 8.66 -16.65
N ASN A 158 23.24 8.16 -16.31
CA ASN A 158 24.46 8.96 -16.36
C ASN A 158 25.00 8.94 -17.80
N PRO A 159 25.00 10.05 -18.54
CA PRO A 159 25.47 10.08 -19.92
C PRO A 159 26.97 9.75 -20.04
N ASN A 160 27.72 9.80 -18.93
CA ASN A 160 29.16 9.53 -18.91
C ASN A 160 29.52 8.07 -18.60
N GLU A 161 28.55 7.22 -18.26
CA GLU A 161 28.77 5.78 -18.15
C GLU A 161 28.26 5.11 -19.43
N SER A 162 29.16 4.93 -20.41
CA SER A 162 28.89 4.04 -21.52
C SER A 162 28.64 2.64 -20.95
N PHE A 163 27.48 2.04 -21.26
CA PHE A 163 27.27 0.59 -21.10
C PHE A 163 28.31 -0.14 -21.93
N GLN A 164 29.49 -0.38 -21.37
CA GLN A 164 30.41 -1.34 -21.93
C GLN A 164 29.81 -2.71 -21.69
N SER A 165 29.18 -3.25 -22.72
CA SER A 165 28.86 -4.67 -22.82
C SER A 165 30.15 -5.46 -22.69
N LYS A 166 30.51 -5.84 -21.46
CA LYS A 166 31.43 -6.95 -21.23
C LYS A 166 30.61 -8.23 -21.29
N LEU A 167 30.37 -8.68 -22.52
CA LEU A 167 30.38 -10.10 -22.85
C LEU A 167 31.79 -10.44 -23.34
#